data_AF-A0A2E7CJE2-F1
#
_entry.id   AF-A0A2E7CJE2-F1
#
_cell.length_a   1.000
_cell.length_b   1.000
_cell.length_c   1.000
_cell.angle_alpha   90.00
_cell.angle_beta   90.00
_cell.angle_gamma   90.00
#
_symmetry.space_group_name_H-M   'P 1'
#
loop_
_entity.id
_entity.type
_entity.pdbx_description
1 polymer ?
#
loop_
_entity_poly.entity_id
_entity_poly.type
_entity_poly.pdbx_seq_one_letter_code
_entity_poly.pdbx_strand_id
1 'polypeptide(L)'
;MRPLCALSRLDYQKLRRSARSFYKNCFFMVFMKQPSEITQFEELLFALEQLKSRGEIKRWGKWLEQSSFYELFKEHLSKQGFSVEGCAGKQLIRLYLNRAQKAQKRTNPVHVDEGFICAHCQKSVAPGGAQIRDHCPYCLYGRHLDRIPGDRDANCQGLMIPQYLESQGNTTWIHYSCSDCPHTFRVRAHQDDHLLEFVQKKNKGSQFK
;
A
#
# COMPACT_ATOMS: atom_id res chain seq x y z
N MET A 1 8.59 -10.29 53.01
CA MET A 1 8.28 -11.37 52.06
C MET A 1 8.02 -10.78 50.68
N ARG A 2 8.43 -11.56 49.67
CA ARG A 2 8.43 -11.36 48.21
C ARG A 2 7.02 -11.66 47.59
N PRO A 3 6.76 -11.37 46.30
CA PRO A 3 6.77 -10.04 45.70
C PRO A 3 5.71 -9.86 44.57
N LEU A 4 5.80 -8.67 43.98
CA LEU A 4 5.04 -8.04 42.91
C LEU A 4 4.96 -8.80 41.56
N CYS A 5 3.78 -8.67 40.98
CA CYS A 5 3.46 -8.81 39.57
C CYS A 5 4.24 -7.76 38.74
N ALA A 6 5.42 -8.12 38.21
CA ALA A 6 6.11 -7.35 37.17
C ALA A 6 7.21 -8.20 36.52
N LEU A 7 7.00 -8.62 35.27
CA LEU A 7 8.10 -8.73 34.31
C LEU A 7 7.84 -7.71 33.21
N SER A 8 8.72 -6.72 33.17
CA SER A 8 8.63 -5.58 32.28
C SER A 8 8.94 -6.00 30.83
N ARG A 9 8.32 -5.31 29.86
CA ARG A 9 8.52 -5.43 28.40
C ARG A 9 9.99 -5.28 27.95
N LEU A 10 10.90 -4.91 28.85
CA LEU A 10 12.34 -4.77 28.63
C LEU A 10 13.10 -6.10 28.73
N ASP A 11 12.59 -7.12 29.42
CA ASP A 11 13.34 -8.35 29.66
C ASP A 11 13.30 -9.33 28.48
N TYR A 12 12.18 -9.40 27.75
CA TYR A 12 12.10 -10.24 26.53
C TYR A 12 12.94 -9.67 25.38
N GLN A 13 13.03 -8.34 25.26
CA GLN A 13 13.91 -7.69 24.28
C GLN A 13 15.38 -7.72 24.70
N LYS A 14 15.70 -7.76 26.00
CA LYS A 14 17.07 -7.95 26.51
C LYS A 14 17.58 -9.38 26.32
N LEU A 15 16.76 -10.41 26.54
CA LEU A 15 17.08 -11.80 26.19
C LEU A 15 17.32 -11.97 24.67
N ARG A 16 16.52 -11.29 23.84
CA ARG A 16 16.71 -11.26 22.38
C ARG A 16 17.94 -10.45 21.92
N ARG A 17 18.45 -9.54 22.76
CA ARG A 17 19.68 -8.76 22.51
C ARG A 17 20.94 -9.46 23.03
N SER A 18 20.88 -10.24 24.12
CA SER A 18 22.03 -11.04 24.59
C SER A 18 22.30 -12.26 23.70
N ALA A 19 21.26 -12.90 23.16
CA ALA A 19 21.41 -13.95 22.14
C ALA A 19 22.02 -13.41 20.83
N ARG A 20 21.79 -12.13 20.50
CA ARG A 20 22.43 -11.46 19.36
C ARG A 20 23.92 -11.13 19.59
N SER A 21 24.42 -11.18 20.81
CA SER A 21 25.83 -10.88 21.09
C SER A 21 26.72 -12.12 21.03
N PHE A 22 26.15 -13.33 21.16
CA PHE A 22 26.91 -14.57 21.07
C PHE A 22 27.18 -15.03 19.62
N TYR A 23 26.36 -14.58 18.66
CA TYR A 23 26.48 -14.96 17.25
C TYR A 23 26.94 -13.81 16.32
N LYS A 24 27.58 -12.77 16.86
CA LYS A 24 28.13 -11.67 16.06
C LYS A 24 29.55 -11.88 15.55
N ASN A 25 30.24 -12.93 16.02
CA ASN A 25 31.63 -13.23 15.64
C ASN A 25 31.79 -14.47 14.75
N CYS A 26 30.72 -14.99 14.15
CA CYS A 26 30.85 -15.89 13.01
C CYS A 26 30.25 -15.20 11.78
N PHE A 27 31.13 -14.52 11.06
CA PHE A 27 30.92 -14.09 9.68
C PHE A 27 30.80 -15.35 8.81
N PHE A 28 29.68 -16.07 8.94
CA PHE A 28 29.32 -17.13 8.02
C PHE A 28 28.32 -16.52 7.04
N MET A 29 28.69 -16.52 5.76
CA MET A 29 27.73 -16.49 4.67
C MET A 29 26.80 -17.68 4.87
N VAL A 30 25.74 -17.52 5.67
CA VAL A 30 24.69 -18.53 5.78
C VAL A 30 23.99 -18.51 4.44
N PHE A 31 24.36 -19.44 3.57
CA PHE A 31 23.58 -19.79 2.39
C PHE A 31 22.16 -20.04 2.89
N MET A 32 21.24 -19.11 2.62
CA MET A 32 19.85 -19.31 2.97
C MET A 32 19.38 -20.55 2.21
N LYS A 33 19.11 -21.62 2.96
CA LYS A 33 18.58 -22.84 2.41
C LYS A 33 17.34 -22.53 1.57
N GLN A 34 17.27 -23.09 0.37
CA GLN A 34 16.05 -23.05 -0.43
C GLN A 34 14.97 -23.91 0.25
N PRO A 35 13.68 -23.66 -0.03
CA PRO A 35 12.61 -24.42 0.60
C PRO A 35 12.76 -25.95 0.44
N SER A 36 13.28 -26.43 -0.69
CA SER A 36 13.54 -27.85 -0.96
C SER A 36 14.64 -28.49 -0.10
N GLU A 37 15.46 -27.69 0.59
CA GLU A 37 16.61 -28.15 1.37
C GLU A 37 16.30 -28.26 2.88
N ILE A 38 15.06 -27.93 3.26
CA ILE A 38 14.58 -27.94 4.64
C ILE A 38 14.13 -29.35 5.00
N THR A 39 14.77 -29.95 6.00
CA THR A 39 14.46 -31.31 6.46
C THR A 39 14.00 -31.34 7.92
N GLN A 40 14.26 -30.28 8.68
CA GLN A 40 13.86 -30.15 10.09
C GLN A 40 13.01 -28.91 10.34
N PHE A 41 12.19 -28.95 11.39
CA PHE A 41 11.26 -27.86 11.70
C PHE A 41 11.99 -26.60 12.18
N GLU A 42 13.10 -26.76 12.90
CA GLU A 42 13.94 -25.66 13.37
C GLU A 42 14.60 -24.90 12.21
N GLU A 43 15.00 -25.63 11.16
CA GLU A 43 15.52 -25.03 9.92
C GLU A 43 14.46 -24.18 9.22
N LEU A 44 13.21 -24.64 9.20
CA LEU A 44 12.09 -23.85 8.69
C LEU A 44 11.95 -22.54 9.47
N LEU A 45 11.88 -22.60 10.80
CA LEU A 45 11.72 -21.41 11.63
C LEU A 45 12.85 -20.41 11.41
N PHE A 46 14.10 -20.89 11.38
CA PHE A 46 15.27 -20.07 11.10
C PHE A 46 15.19 -19.41 9.72
N ALA A 47 14.84 -20.17 8.67
CA ALA A 47 14.73 -19.63 7.32
C ALA A 47 13.61 -18.58 7.20
N LEU A 48 12.46 -18.81 7.84
CA LEU A 48 11.35 -17.85 7.86
C LEU A 48 11.75 -16.52 8.50
N GLU A 49 12.53 -16.53 9.59
CA GLU A 49 13.02 -15.31 10.26
C GLU A 49 13.91 -14.44 9.36
N GLN A 50 14.59 -15.03 8.39
CA GLN A 50 15.49 -14.32 7.48
C GLN A 50 14.78 -13.67 6.28
N LEU A 51 13.51 -14.00 6.00
CA LEU A 51 12.81 -13.48 4.82
C LEU A 51 12.69 -11.96 4.87
N LYS A 52 13.06 -11.24 3.81
CA LYS A 52 13.12 -9.76 3.83
C LYS A 52 12.01 -9.09 3.02
N SER A 53 11.44 -9.79 2.04
CA SER A 53 10.53 -9.20 1.05
C SER A 53 9.13 -9.83 1.03
N ARG A 54 8.17 -9.09 0.47
CA ARG A 54 6.81 -9.60 0.18
C ARG A 54 6.84 -10.80 -0.77
N GLY A 55 7.76 -10.79 -1.75
CA GLY A 55 7.90 -11.86 -2.73
C GLY A 55 8.38 -13.16 -2.09
N GLU A 56 9.37 -13.08 -1.21
CA GLU A 56 9.87 -14.23 -0.45
C GLU A 56 8.79 -14.84 0.42
N ILE A 57 8.04 -14.03 1.19
CA ILE A 57 6.92 -14.54 2.01
C ILE A 57 5.89 -15.29 1.15
N LYS A 58 5.55 -14.76 -0.03
CA LYS A 58 4.60 -15.43 -0.94
C LYS A 58 5.13 -16.78 -1.42
N ARG A 59 6.39 -16.83 -1.86
CA ARG A 59 7.04 -18.04 -2.36
C ARG A 59 7.14 -19.11 -1.26
N TRP A 60 7.65 -18.74 -0.09
CA TRP A 60 7.76 -19.62 1.06
C TRP A 60 6.39 -20.07 1.58
N GLY A 61 5.39 -19.18 1.57
CA GLY A 61 4.02 -19.53 1.96
C GLY A 61 3.41 -20.59 1.06
N LYS A 62 3.58 -20.46 -0.27
CA LYS A 62 3.09 -21.46 -1.23
C LYS A 62 3.79 -22.82 -1.06
N TRP A 63 5.10 -22.81 -0.85
CA TRP A 63 5.83 -24.05 -0.56
C TRP A 63 5.40 -24.68 0.76
N LEU A 64 5.21 -23.87 1.80
CA LEU A 64 4.82 -24.34 3.13
C LEU A 64 3.46 -25.04 3.12
N GLU A 65 2.50 -24.55 2.32
CA GLU A 65 1.19 -25.21 2.11
C GLU A 65 1.30 -26.60 1.50
N GLN A 66 2.41 -26.90 0.80
CA GLN A 66 2.65 -28.17 0.12
C GLN A 66 3.65 -29.06 0.86
N SER A 67 4.26 -28.56 1.94
CA SER A 67 5.29 -29.28 2.67
C SER A 67 4.69 -30.06 3.84
N SER A 68 5.42 -31.07 4.29
CA SER A 68 5.09 -31.84 5.50
C SER A 68 5.07 -30.99 6.77
N PHE A 69 5.63 -29.77 6.73
CA PHE A 69 5.68 -28.86 7.87
C PHE A 69 4.41 -28.02 8.06
N TYR A 70 3.45 -28.06 7.12
CA TYR A 70 2.29 -27.16 7.15
C TYR A 70 1.49 -27.24 8.46
N GLU A 71 1.06 -28.46 8.83
CA GLU A 71 0.26 -28.67 10.04
C GLU A 71 1.08 -28.48 11.31
N LEU A 72 2.36 -28.89 11.32
CA LEU A 72 3.28 -28.62 12.43
C LEU A 72 3.45 -27.12 12.68
N PHE A 73 3.54 -26.32 11.62
CA PHE A 73 3.65 -24.87 11.73
C PHE A 73 2.36 -24.21 12.24
N LYS A 74 1.19 -24.70 11.80
CA LYS A 74 -0.11 -24.25 12.34
C LYS A 74 -0.25 -24.56 13.82
N GLU A 75 0.15 -25.76 14.24
CA GLU A 75 0.14 -26.16 15.65
C GLU A 75 1.08 -25.29 16.48
N HIS A 76 2.31 -25.03 15.99
CA HIS A 76 3.27 -24.15 16.64
C HIS A 76 2.70 -22.74 16.88
N LEU A 77 2.02 -22.17 15.89
CA LEU A 77 1.37 -20.85 16.01
C LEU A 77 0.15 -20.87 16.94
N SER A 78 -0.66 -21.93 16.88
CA SER A 78 -1.82 -22.09 17.77
C SER A 78 -1.40 -22.18 19.23
N LYS A 79 -0.31 -22.91 19.53
CA LYS A 79 0.29 -22.97 20.88
C LYS A 79 0.79 -21.63 21.39
N GLN A 80 1.12 -20.70 20.50
CA GLN A 80 1.48 -19.32 20.83
C GLN A 80 0.25 -18.39 20.96
N GLY A 81 -0.96 -18.92 20.81
CA GLY A 81 -2.22 -18.20 20.94
C GLY A 81 -2.68 -17.47 19.67
N PHE A 82 -2.09 -17.77 18.50
CA PHE A 82 -2.56 -17.20 17.24
C PHE A 82 -3.75 -17.98 16.69
N SER A 83 -4.75 -17.28 16.16
CA SER A 83 -5.80 -17.87 15.34
C SER A 83 -5.25 -18.21 13.95
N VAL A 84 -5.25 -19.49 13.57
CA VAL A 84 -4.64 -19.99 12.33
C VAL A 84 -5.63 -20.59 11.33
N GLU A 85 -6.88 -20.82 11.73
CA GLU A 85 -7.89 -21.43 10.85
C GLU A 85 -8.18 -20.53 9.64
N GLY A 86 -8.33 -21.15 8.46
CA GLY A 86 -8.58 -20.44 7.19
C GLY A 86 -7.42 -19.59 6.67
N CYS A 87 -6.25 -19.58 7.34
CA CYS A 87 -5.10 -18.81 6.91
C CYS A 87 -4.28 -19.57 5.85
N ALA A 88 -4.01 -18.92 4.71
CA ALA A 88 -2.99 -19.35 3.76
C ALA A 88 -1.58 -19.30 4.39
N GLY A 89 -0.63 -20.08 3.90
CA GLY A 89 0.75 -20.14 4.40
C GLY A 89 1.44 -18.76 4.46
N LYS A 90 1.18 -17.89 3.48
CA LYS A 90 1.68 -16.50 3.50
C LYS A 90 1.12 -15.66 4.67
N GLN A 91 -0.09 -15.96 5.14
CA GLN A 91 -0.71 -15.31 6.30
C GLN A 91 -0.10 -15.85 7.59
N LEU A 92 0.08 -17.18 7.69
CA LEU A 92 0.75 -17.83 8.82
C LEU A 92 2.17 -17.28 9.03
N ILE A 93 2.97 -17.19 7.96
CA ILE A 93 4.34 -16.62 8.02
C ILE A 93 4.30 -15.15 8.48
N ARG A 94 3.31 -14.36 8.05
CA ARG A 94 3.19 -12.96 8.50
C ARG A 94 2.82 -12.84 9.97
N LEU A 95 1.96 -13.73 10.47
CA LEU A 95 1.61 -13.85 11.88
C LEU A 95 2.87 -14.18 12.68
N TYR A 96 3.60 -15.23 12.29
CA TYR A 96 4.85 -15.65 12.90
C TYR A 96 5.89 -14.52 12.99
N LEU A 97 6.13 -13.81 11.89
CA LEU A 97 7.10 -12.72 11.83
C LEU A 97 6.63 -11.43 12.53
N ASN A 98 5.43 -11.45 13.14
CA ASN A 98 4.73 -10.30 13.69
C ASN A 98 4.72 -9.11 12.72
N ARG A 99 4.64 -9.41 11.42
CA ARG A 99 4.56 -8.43 10.33
C ARG A 99 3.13 -7.99 10.08
N ALA A 100 2.14 -8.70 10.61
CA ALA A 100 0.73 -8.33 10.53
C ALA A 100 0.45 -6.93 11.11
N GLN A 101 1.12 -6.54 12.20
CA GLN A 101 0.97 -5.22 12.82
C GLN A 101 1.59 -4.08 11.99
N LYS A 102 2.49 -4.40 11.06
CA LYS A 102 3.02 -3.47 10.04
C LYS A 102 2.41 -3.75 8.67
N ALA A 103 1.16 -4.20 8.59
CA ALA A 103 0.45 -4.28 7.33
C ALA A 103 0.55 -2.90 6.65
N GLN A 104 1.34 -2.85 5.58
CA GLN A 104 1.69 -1.62 4.89
C GLN A 104 0.41 -0.90 4.48
N LYS A 105 0.24 0.36 4.91
CA LYS A 105 -0.77 1.26 4.34
C LYS A 105 -0.68 1.14 2.83
N ARG A 106 -1.79 0.83 2.16
CA ARG A 106 -1.79 0.70 0.70
C ARG A 106 -1.36 2.04 0.12
N THR A 107 -0.27 2.04 -0.64
CA THR A 107 0.22 3.21 -1.37
C THR A 107 0.00 3.07 -2.88
N ASN A 108 -0.34 1.87 -3.35
CA ASN A 108 -0.53 1.60 -4.76
C ASN A 108 -1.94 2.01 -5.20
N PRO A 109 -2.08 2.70 -6.34
CA PRO A 109 -3.37 3.04 -6.93
C PRO A 109 -4.36 1.86 -7.02
N VAL A 110 -5.64 2.18 -6.95
CA VAL A 110 -6.73 1.27 -7.27
C VAL A 110 -7.23 1.62 -8.66
N HIS A 111 -7.35 0.63 -9.54
CA HIS A 111 -7.88 0.86 -10.87
C HIS A 111 -9.41 0.88 -10.81
N VAL A 112 -10.00 2.07 -10.71
CA VAL A 112 -11.44 2.31 -10.70
C VAL A 112 -11.74 3.37 -11.75
N ASP A 113 -12.48 3.01 -12.80
CA ASP A 113 -12.87 3.92 -13.88
C ASP A 113 -14.38 3.81 -14.10
N GLU A 114 -15.08 4.84 -13.66
CA GLU A 114 -16.54 4.89 -13.62
C GLU A 114 -17.01 6.24 -14.16
N GLY A 115 -18.15 6.24 -14.85
CA GLY A 115 -18.77 7.48 -15.30
C GLY A 115 -19.35 8.28 -14.14
N PHE A 116 -19.47 9.59 -14.29
CA PHE A 116 -20.00 10.46 -13.25
C PHE A 116 -20.71 11.69 -13.82
N ILE A 117 -21.55 12.31 -12.99
CA ILE A 117 -22.10 13.64 -13.28
C ILE A 117 -21.16 14.70 -12.69
N CYS A 118 -20.68 15.61 -13.52
CA CYS A 118 -19.76 16.64 -13.08
C CYS A 118 -20.44 17.62 -12.12
N ALA A 119 -19.97 17.70 -10.86
CA ALA A 119 -20.55 18.58 -9.85
C ALA A 119 -20.41 20.10 -10.16
N HIS A 120 -19.55 20.48 -11.11
CA HIS A 120 -19.38 21.88 -11.54
C HIS A 120 -20.28 22.26 -12.73
N CYS A 121 -20.31 21.46 -13.80
CA CYS A 121 -21.05 21.80 -15.03
C CYS A 121 -22.24 20.90 -15.34
N GLN A 122 -22.52 19.91 -14.50
CA GLN A 122 -23.64 18.97 -14.58
C GLN A 122 -23.68 18.07 -15.83
N LYS A 123 -22.64 18.09 -16.66
CA LYS A 123 -22.52 17.15 -17.79
C LYS A 123 -22.26 15.73 -17.30
N SER A 124 -22.88 14.76 -17.97
CA SER A 124 -22.55 13.34 -17.82
C SER A 124 -21.22 13.04 -18.49
N VAL A 125 -20.36 12.33 -17.78
CA VAL A 125 -19.00 12.00 -18.19
C VAL A 125 -18.87 10.48 -18.19
N ALA A 126 -18.48 9.92 -19.34
CA ALA A 126 -18.22 8.50 -19.48
C ALA A 126 -16.87 8.10 -18.82
N PRO A 127 -16.69 6.81 -18.46
CA PRO A 127 -15.38 6.29 -18.06
C PRO A 127 -14.31 6.58 -19.12
N GLY A 128 -13.04 6.71 -18.72
CA GLY A 128 -11.92 7.00 -19.63
C GLY A 128 -11.35 5.77 -20.35
N GLY A 129 -11.72 4.56 -19.94
CA GLY A 129 -11.29 3.29 -20.50
C GLY A 129 -9.87 2.92 -20.08
N ALA A 130 -8.91 3.09 -20.99
CA ALA A 130 -7.51 2.73 -20.73
C ALA A 130 -6.80 3.70 -19.77
N GLN A 131 -7.26 4.95 -19.72
CA GLN A 131 -6.80 5.95 -18.76
C GLN A 131 -7.98 6.28 -17.85
N ILE A 132 -7.79 6.20 -16.54
CA ILE A 132 -8.84 6.43 -15.56
C ILE A 132 -9.25 7.90 -15.62
N ARG A 133 -10.57 8.16 -15.71
CA ARG A 133 -11.10 9.51 -15.71
C ARG A 133 -11.53 9.97 -14.32
N ASP A 134 -10.87 11.02 -13.83
CA ASP A 134 -11.14 11.65 -12.53
C ASP A 134 -11.56 13.12 -12.61
N HIS A 135 -11.63 13.66 -13.83
CA HIS A 135 -12.04 15.03 -14.12
C HIS A 135 -12.93 15.09 -15.36
N CYS A 136 -13.76 16.13 -15.41
CA CYS A 136 -14.67 16.36 -16.51
C CYS A 136 -13.92 16.92 -17.73
N PRO A 137 -14.01 16.32 -18.93
CA PRO A 137 -13.26 16.79 -20.10
C PRO A 137 -13.69 18.18 -20.57
N TYR A 138 -14.92 18.60 -20.25
CA TYR A 138 -15.50 19.86 -20.71
C TYR A 138 -15.14 21.08 -19.87
N CYS A 139 -14.89 20.89 -18.58
CA CYS A 139 -14.57 22.00 -17.66
C CYS A 139 -13.31 21.77 -16.84
N LEU A 140 -12.72 20.58 -16.93
CA LEU A 140 -11.54 20.14 -16.20
C LEU A 140 -11.71 20.17 -14.69
N TYR A 141 -12.93 20.17 -14.14
CA TYR A 141 -13.13 20.01 -12.70
C TYR A 141 -13.16 18.54 -12.33
N GLY A 142 -12.52 18.19 -11.22
CA GLY A 142 -12.60 16.88 -10.59
C GLY A 142 -13.27 16.93 -9.22
N ARG A 143 -13.15 15.85 -8.45
CA ARG A 143 -13.60 15.80 -7.05
C ARG A 143 -12.55 15.14 -6.18
N HIS A 144 -12.32 15.69 -4.99
CA HIS A 144 -11.40 15.12 -4.03
C HIS A 144 -12.07 13.94 -3.35
N LEU A 145 -11.90 12.74 -3.91
CA LEU A 145 -12.46 11.52 -3.35
C LEU A 145 -11.39 10.57 -2.81
N ASP A 146 -10.12 10.78 -3.17
CA ASP A 146 -9.09 9.77 -3.03
C ASP A 146 -8.00 10.19 -2.03
N ARG A 147 -7.60 9.29 -1.12
CA ARG A 147 -6.36 9.44 -0.32
C ARG A 147 -5.15 8.88 -1.06
N ILE A 148 -5.35 7.75 -1.74
CA ILE A 148 -4.52 7.25 -2.83
C ILE A 148 -5.38 7.11 -4.08
N PRO A 149 -4.83 7.27 -5.29
CA PRO A 149 -5.65 7.27 -6.51
C PRO A 149 -6.58 6.06 -6.60
N GLY A 150 -7.88 6.31 -6.75
CA GLY A 150 -8.94 5.32 -6.90
C GLY A 150 -9.48 4.67 -5.62
N ASP A 151 -9.02 5.02 -4.41
CA ASP A 151 -9.55 4.39 -3.18
C ASP A 151 -10.88 4.95 -2.68
N ARG A 152 -11.32 6.12 -3.17
CA ARG A 152 -12.57 6.78 -2.77
C ARG A 152 -12.72 6.97 -1.25
N ASP A 153 -11.58 7.13 -0.55
CA ASP A 153 -11.48 7.07 0.90
C ASP A 153 -11.06 8.43 1.52
N ALA A 154 -11.12 9.52 0.76
CA ALA A 154 -10.92 10.86 1.29
C ALA A 154 -12.12 11.30 2.14
N ASN A 155 -11.84 11.83 3.33
CA ASN A 155 -12.87 12.47 4.15
C ASN A 155 -13.36 13.79 3.53
N CYS A 156 -12.50 14.44 2.74
CA CYS A 156 -12.88 15.59 1.93
C CYS A 156 -13.69 15.12 0.72
N GLN A 157 -14.58 15.96 0.21
CA GLN A 157 -15.35 15.69 -1.02
C GLN A 157 -15.47 16.92 -1.92
N GLY A 158 -14.62 17.92 -1.67
CA GLY A 158 -14.65 19.20 -2.35
C GLY A 158 -14.33 19.10 -3.82
N LEU A 159 -14.76 20.13 -4.56
CA LEU A 159 -14.41 20.28 -5.96
C LEU A 159 -12.89 20.43 -6.10
N MET A 160 -12.29 19.65 -6.99
CA MET A 160 -10.93 19.87 -7.44
C MET A 160 -10.95 20.90 -8.55
N ILE A 161 -10.46 22.10 -8.24
CA ILE A 161 -10.47 23.25 -9.15
C ILE A 161 -9.19 23.26 -9.99
N PRO A 162 -9.28 23.22 -11.33
CA PRO A 162 -8.10 23.32 -12.19
C PRO A 162 -7.47 24.71 -12.09
N GLN A 163 -6.19 24.74 -11.72
CA GLN A 163 -5.43 25.96 -11.50
C GLN A 163 -4.72 26.42 -12.76
N TYR A 164 -3.88 25.54 -13.33
CA TYR A 164 -3.08 25.79 -14.52
C TYR A 164 -2.72 24.49 -15.23
N LEU A 165 -2.21 24.63 -16.46
CA LEU A 165 -1.69 23.52 -17.26
C LEU A 165 -0.17 23.60 -17.31
N GLU A 166 0.49 22.45 -17.26
CA GLU A 166 1.95 22.30 -17.41
C GLU A 166 2.24 21.32 -18.54
N SER A 167 3.00 21.76 -19.55
CA SER A 167 3.45 20.90 -20.64
C SER A 167 4.84 20.35 -20.34
N GLN A 168 4.97 19.02 -20.33
CA GLN A 168 6.24 18.31 -20.14
C GLN A 168 6.42 17.27 -21.25
N GLY A 169 7.23 17.62 -22.25
CA GLY A 169 7.35 16.83 -23.49
C GLY A 169 6.00 16.72 -24.19
N ASN A 170 5.59 15.50 -24.53
CA ASN A 170 4.29 15.24 -25.18
C ASN A 170 3.14 15.04 -24.18
N THR A 171 3.36 15.31 -22.89
CA THR A 171 2.34 15.15 -21.84
C THR A 171 1.91 16.52 -21.33
N THR A 172 0.60 16.75 -21.28
CA THR A 172 0.03 17.90 -20.57
C THR A 172 -0.48 17.45 -19.21
N TRP A 173 -0.11 18.17 -18.16
CA TRP A 173 -0.56 17.98 -16.79
C TRP A 173 -1.53 19.08 -16.40
N ILE A 174 -2.63 18.71 -15.74
CA ILE A 174 -3.59 19.62 -15.14
C ILE A 174 -3.31 19.66 -13.65
N HIS A 175 -3.04 20.85 -13.11
CA HIS A 175 -2.80 21.05 -11.68
C HIS A 175 -4.08 21.50 -10.99
N TYR A 176 -4.35 20.92 -9.82
CA TYR A 176 -5.59 21.09 -9.08
C TYR A 176 -5.34 21.58 -7.66
N SER A 177 -6.28 22.37 -7.15
CA SER A 177 -6.44 22.64 -5.71
C SER A 177 -7.86 22.27 -5.27
N CYS A 178 -7.97 21.64 -4.10
CA CYS A 178 -9.27 21.40 -3.50
C CYS A 178 -9.88 22.71 -3.00
N SER A 179 -11.19 22.86 -3.15
CA SER A 179 -11.95 24.01 -2.65
C SER A 179 -12.11 24.02 -1.13
N ASP A 180 -12.13 22.85 -0.50
CA ASP A 180 -12.53 22.69 0.92
C ASP A 180 -11.35 22.34 1.83
N CYS A 181 -10.17 22.05 1.28
CA CYS A 181 -8.99 21.70 2.06
C CYS A 181 -7.69 22.04 1.31
N PRO A 182 -6.51 22.05 1.96
CA PRO A 182 -5.25 22.48 1.34
C PRO A 182 -4.65 21.45 0.37
N HIS A 183 -5.40 20.41 -0.01
CA HIS A 183 -4.90 19.36 -0.89
C HIS A 183 -4.72 19.89 -2.32
N THR A 184 -3.56 19.57 -2.90
CA THR A 184 -3.24 19.83 -4.31
C THR A 184 -2.83 18.54 -4.98
N PHE A 185 -3.19 18.38 -6.25
CA PHE A 185 -2.87 17.19 -7.03
C PHE A 185 -2.64 17.55 -8.49
N ARG A 186 -2.01 16.66 -9.26
CA ARG A 186 -1.90 16.82 -10.70
C ARG A 186 -2.27 15.54 -11.41
N VAL A 187 -2.96 15.68 -12.53
CA VAL A 187 -3.42 14.57 -13.35
C VAL A 187 -2.97 14.80 -14.78
N ARG A 188 -2.69 13.72 -15.51
CA ARG A 188 -2.44 13.78 -16.94
C ARG A 188 -3.74 14.12 -17.66
N ALA A 189 -3.67 15.04 -18.62
CA ALA A 189 -4.80 15.32 -19.51
C ALA A 189 -5.04 14.16 -20.48
N HIS A 190 -6.30 13.86 -20.74
CA HIS A 190 -6.74 12.97 -21.81
C HIS A 190 -6.74 13.70 -23.16
N GLN A 191 -6.78 12.90 -24.24
CA GLN A 191 -6.79 13.43 -25.61
C GLN A 191 -8.08 14.22 -25.93
N ASP A 192 -9.18 13.86 -25.28
CA ASP A 192 -10.49 14.48 -25.46
C ASP A 192 -10.78 15.62 -24.47
N ASP A 193 -9.78 16.06 -23.70
CA ASP A 193 -9.94 17.20 -22.80
C ASP A 193 -9.95 18.54 -23.54
N HIS A 194 -10.87 19.42 -23.17
CA HIS A 194 -11.06 20.73 -23.78
C HIS A 194 -10.05 21.77 -23.24
N LEU A 195 -8.76 21.48 -23.37
CA LEU A 195 -7.67 22.28 -22.78
C LEU A 195 -7.60 23.72 -23.32
N LEU A 196 -7.86 23.91 -24.62
CA LEU A 196 -7.83 25.24 -25.25
C LEU A 196 -8.90 26.17 -24.67
N GLU A 197 -10.10 25.65 -24.45
CA GLU A 197 -11.21 26.41 -23.87
C GLU A 197 -10.90 26.87 -22.45
N PHE A 198 -10.21 26.03 -21.67
CA PHE A 198 -9.74 26.38 -20.33
C PHE A 198 -8.76 27.56 -20.37
N VAL A 199 -7.74 27.50 -21.23
CA VAL A 199 -6.73 28.57 -21.38
C VAL A 199 -7.39 29.88 -21.82
N GLN A 200 -8.28 29.82 -22.81
CA GLN A 200 -9.00 31.01 -23.29
C GLN A 200 -9.85 31.66 -22.19
N LYS A 201 -10.57 30.88 -21.39
CA LYS A 201 -11.39 31.39 -20.27
C LYS A 201 -10.52 32.04 -19.18
N LYS A 202 -9.40 31.42 -18.83
CA LYS A 202 -8.44 32.00 -17.84
C LYS A 202 -7.87 33.32 -18.32
N ASN A 203 -7.45 33.41 -19.59
CA ASN A 203 -6.88 34.64 -20.16
C ASN A 203 -7.89 35.79 -20.18
N LYS A 204 -9.16 35.52 -20.52
CA LYS A 204 -10.24 36.52 -20.48
C LYS A 204 -10.52 36.99 -19.05
N GLY A 205 -10.50 36.11 -18.06
CA GLY A 205 -10.72 36.48 -16.65
C GLY A 205 -9.59 37.33 -16.04
N SER A 206 -8.37 37.24 -16.56
CA SER A 206 -7.22 38.05 -16.13
C SER A 206 -7.15 39.44 -16.76
N GLN A 207 -7.91 39.70 -17.84
CA GLN A 207 -7.93 41.01 -18.52
C GLN A 207 -8.90 42.04 -17.91
N PHE A 208 -9.64 41.66 -16.87
CA PHE A 208 -10.61 42.53 -16.18
C PHE A 208 -10.34 42.69 -14.68
N LYS A 209 -9.07 42.57 -14.25
CA LYS A 209 -8.62 42.89 -12.90
C LYS A 209 -7.62 44.02 -12.89
#